data_AF-A0A345R6J0-F1
#
_entry.id   AF-A0A345R6J0-F1
#
_cell.length_a   1.000
_cell.length_b   1.000
_cell.length_c   1.000
_cell.angle_alpha   90.00
_cell.angle_beta   90.00
_cell.angle_gamma   90.00
#
_symmetry.space_group_name_H-M   'P 1'
#
loop_
_entity.id
_entity.type
_entity.pdbx_description
1 polymer ?
#
loop_
_entity_poly.entity_id
_entity_poly.type
_entity_poly.pdbx_seq_one_letter_code
_entity_poly.pdbx_strand_id
1 'polypeptide(L)'
;MKKVLFATTALVATAGVAAADVTFGGYGRFGAIYTETKGTAGTPGTATDQTQIDGAQVIVNTEKADLAAAQTTYNDAVSSGTATPGDLAAVVAAEADLKVAEDNLAGLAGTPGTDSDDGIDIESRYRLIITATTESDVGVTFGAMVRIQQNESEAEANDNGINAARFFARAGNLEVGVGNIFGALEYMSGQYVIDLGLTGLGYEYVAYDVNGDYYSSGSAGSAPNAVEVIYSMGDFAFHASASDVNDRRAIVAQYTASDWTFALGWQDSDLDSDTELTASVVGSLGIADVGFAWADNGTEGDRYVLSGRVEVGASTDVEGYITYVDGGDDPEDTGYGIDFNHSLGGGASIRGGVAQRLNDTIIADLGVRFNF
;
A
#
# COMPACT_ATOMS: atom_id res chain seq x y z
N MET A 1 -30.43 12.32 35.72
CA MET A 1 -31.56 11.36 35.60
C MET A 1 -32.12 11.43 34.19
N LYS A 2 -31.81 10.42 33.36
CA LYS A 2 -32.66 9.84 32.30
C LYS A 2 -31.86 8.68 31.70
N LYS A 3 -32.34 7.46 31.98
CA LYS A 3 -31.80 6.20 31.49
C LYS A 3 -32.25 6.05 30.04
N VAL A 4 -31.33 5.81 29.11
CA VAL A 4 -31.68 5.33 27.76
C VAL A 4 -31.34 3.86 27.73
N LEU A 5 -32.39 3.06 27.63
CA LEU A 5 -32.39 1.62 27.66
C LEU A 5 -32.23 1.16 26.20
N PHE A 6 -31.08 0.58 25.84
CA PHE A 6 -30.99 -0.15 24.58
C PHE A 6 -31.69 -1.49 24.78
N ALA A 7 -32.88 -1.64 24.19
CA ALA A 7 -33.61 -2.88 24.16
C ALA A 7 -32.94 -3.82 23.16
N THR A 8 -32.18 -4.80 23.66
CA THR A 8 -31.82 -6.02 22.93
C THR A 8 -33.08 -6.85 22.72
N THR A 9 -33.71 -6.75 21.55
CA THR A 9 -34.71 -7.74 21.13
C THR A 9 -34.00 -8.99 20.64
N ALA A 10 -33.74 -9.92 21.55
CA ALA A 10 -33.46 -11.31 21.20
C ALA A 10 -34.77 -11.95 20.70
N LEU A 11 -34.84 -12.21 19.39
CA LEU A 11 -35.89 -13.05 18.82
C LEU A 11 -35.55 -14.52 19.09
N VAL A 12 -36.06 -15.07 20.18
CA VAL A 12 -35.98 -16.50 20.48
C VAL A 12 -37.12 -17.21 19.76
N ALA A 13 -36.80 -17.94 18.68
CA ALA A 13 -37.72 -18.84 18.01
C ALA A 13 -37.28 -20.31 18.22
N THR A 14 -38.07 -21.02 19.02
CA THR A 14 -38.33 -22.48 19.04
C THR A 14 -37.16 -23.48 19.21
N ALA A 15 -37.29 -24.31 20.26
CA ALA A 15 -36.54 -25.51 20.62
C ALA A 15 -35.63 -26.15 19.54
N GLY A 16 -34.33 -26.24 19.85
CA GLY A 16 -33.30 -26.94 19.07
C GLY A 16 -32.14 -26.09 18.56
N VAL A 17 -32.06 -24.80 18.93
CA VAL A 17 -31.10 -23.85 18.38
C VAL A 17 -29.80 -23.85 19.21
N ALA A 18 -28.68 -24.28 18.61
CA ALA A 18 -27.36 -23.89 19.08
C ALA A 18 -27.31 -22.35 19.04
N ALA A 19 -27.22 -21.70 20.21
CA ALA A 19 -27.20 -20.25 20.30
C ALA A 19 -25.89 -19.74 19.69
N ALA A 20 -25.96 -19.20 18.48
CA ALA A 20 -24.84 -18.46 17.90
C ALA A 20 -24.86 -17.02 18.43
N ASP A 21 -23.74 -16.57 18.98
CA ASP A 21 -23.53 -15.17 19.33
C ASP A 21 -23.14 -14.41 18.07
N VAL A 22 -23.79 -13.27 17.83
CA VAL A 22 -23.47 -12.39 16.71
C VAL A 22 -23.09 -11.02 17.24
N THR A 23 -21.88 -10.59 16.94
CA THR A 23 -21.37 -9.26 17.29
C THR A 23 -21.25 -8.39 16.04
N PHE A 24 -21.73 -7.16 16.17
CA PHE A 24 -21.52 -6.10 15.19
C PHE A 24 -20.55 -5.10 15.80
N GLY A 25 -19.59 -4.66 15.00
CA GLY A 25 -18.69 -3.57 15.37
C GLY A 25 -18.23 -2.84 14.12
N GLY A 26 -17.79 -1.61 14.25
CA GLY A 26 -17.35 -0.87 13.08
C GLY A 26 -17.00 0.56 13.37
N TYR A 27 -16.81 1.32 12.30
CA TYR A 27 -16.64 2.75 12.38
C TYR A 27 -17.12 3.44 11.11
N GLY A 28 -17.45 4.72 11.27
CA GLY A 28 -17.59 5.67 10.18
C GLY A 28 -16.51 6.74 10.27
N ARG A 29 -16.06 7.24 9.13
CA ARG A 29 -15.26 8.46 9.03
C ARG A 29 -15.76 9.33 7.89
N PHE A 30 -15.61 10.64 8.03
CA PHE A 30 -15.82 11.57 6.93
C PHE A 30 -15.05 12.87 7.17
N GLY A 31 -14.64 13.55 6.11
CA GLY A 31 -13.81 14.74 6.18
C GLY A 31 -13.43 15.26 4.81
N ALA A 32 -12.31 15.95 4.75
CA ALA A 32 -11.67 16.35 3.51
C ALA A 32 -10.24 15.81 3.47
N ILE A 33 -9.77 15.50 2.27
CA ILE A 33 -8.38 15.14 1.99
C ILE A 33 -7.82 16.10 0.94
N TYR A 34 -6.62 16.61 1.18
CA TYR A 34 -5.81 17.36 0.24
C TYR A 34 -4.71 16.44 -0.30
N THR A 35 -4.48 16.48 -1.61
CA THR A 35 -3.37 15.79 -2.26
C THR A 35 -2.67 16.77 -3.19
N GLU A 36 -1.34 16.82 -3.12
CA GLU A 36 -0.47 17.55 -4.04
C GLU A 36 0.60 16.59 -4.56
N THR A 37 0.53 16.25 -5.84
CA THR A 37 1.54 15.43 -6.51
C THR A 37 2.65 16.30 -7.07
N LYS A 38 3.90 15.86 -6.86
CA LYS A 38 5.07 16.58 -7.33
C LYS A 38 5.17 16.49 -8.85
N GLY A 39 5.30 17.64 -9.51
CA GLY A 39 5.63 17.72 -10.92
C GLY A 39 6.97 17.06 -11.24
N THR A 40 7.08 16.40 -12.40
CA THR A 40 8.31 15.76 -12.84
C THR A 40 9.20 16.77 -13.56
N ALA A 41 10.50 16.76 -13.26
CA ALA A 41 11.45 17.62 -13.96
C ALA A 41 11.60 17.15 -15.41
N GLY A 42 11.34 18.04 -16.35
CA GLY A 42 11.64 17.81 -17.77
C GLY A 42 13.14 17.71 -18.02
N THR A 43 13.55 17.00 -19.06
CA THR A 43 14.93 17.05 -19.56
C THR A 43 15.18 18.38 -20.28
N PRO A 44 16.28 19.11 -20.00
CA PRO A 44 16.57 20.35 -20.69
C PRO A 44 16.74 20.15 -22.20
N GLY A 45 15.93 20.85 -23.00
CA GLY A 45 16.15 21.04 -24.43
C GLY A 45 16.85 22.38 -24.68
N THR A 46 17.63 22.48 -25.75
CA THR A 46 18.31 23.74 -26.11
C THR A 46 17.46 24.67 -26.99
N ALA A 47 16.28 24.22 -27.42
CA ALA A 47 15.39 25.02 -28.26
C ALA A 47 14.81 26.22 -27.49
N THR A 48 14.91 27.40 -28.10
CA THR A 48 14.28 28.66 -27.67
C THR A 48 12.84 28.82 -28.18
N ASP A 49 12.42 28.03 -29.18
CA ASP A 49 11.04 27.98 -29.69
C ASP A 49 10.73 26.66 -30.45
N GLN A 50 9.43 26.41 -30.71
CA GLN A 50 8.94 25.22 -31.42
C GLN A 50 9.41 25.15 -32.89
N THR A 51 9.75 26.29 -33.51
CA THR A 51 10.17 26.32 -34.92
C THR A 51 11.53 25.63 -35.11
N GLN A 52 12.39 25.66 -34.07
CA GLN A 52 13.66 24.93 -34.08
C GLN A 52 13.47 23.42 -34.00
N ILE A 53 12.50 22.94 -33.22
CA ILE A 53 12.16 21.52 -33.11
C ILE A 53 11.56 21.03 -34.44
N ASP A 54 10.59 21.77 -34.98
CA ASP A 54 9.97 21.45 -36.27
C ASP A 54 11.00 21.44 -37.40
N GLY A 55 11.94 22.40 -37.39
CA GLY A 55 13.06 22.46 -38.32
C GLY A 55 13.98 21.25 -38.23
N ALA A 56 14.35 20.81 -37.02
CA ALA A 56 15.17 19.62 -36.83
C ALA A 56 14.44 18.32 -37.23
N GLN A 57 13.13 18.24 -37.00
CA GLN A 57 12.30 17.10 -37.41
C GLN A 57 12.22 16.97 -38.94
N VAL A 58 12.21 18.09 -39.67
CA VAL A 58 12.31 18.09 -41.13
C VAL A 58 13.65 17.51 -41.59
N ILE A 59 14.75 17.88 -40.95
CA ILE A 59 16.09 17.37 -41.28
C ILE A 59 16.14 15.84 -41.08
N VAL A 60 15.65 15.33 -39.94
CA VAL A 60 15.57 13.88 -39.69
C VAL A 60 14.78 13.16 -40.79
N ASN A 61 13.66 13.72 -41.23
CA ASN A 61 12.86 13.12 -42.29
C ASN A 61 13.57 13.13 -43.65
N THR A 62 14.38 14.15 -43.93
CA THR A 62 15.22 14.22 -45.12
C THR A 62 16.31 13.15 -45.10
N GLU A 63 17.08 13.06 -44.01
CA GLU A 63 18.16 12.05 -43.91
C GLU A 63 17.62 10.62 -43.94
N LYS A 64 16.41 10.37 -43.39
CA LYS A 64 15.72 9.08 -43.54
C LYS A 64 15.41 8.73 -44.99
N ALA A 65 15.00 9.72 -45.79
CA ALA A 65 14.74 9.53 -47.21
C ALA A 65 16.05 9.25 -47.99
N ASP A 66 17.12 9.94 -47.64
CA ASP A 66 18.43 9.77 -48.28
C ASP A 66 19.05 8.40 -47.97
N LEU A 67 18.96 7.94 -46.71
CA LEU A 67 19.34 6.57 -46.34
C LEU A 67 18.53 5.52 -47.11
N ALA A 68 17.20 5.70 -47.22
CA ALA A 68 16.35 4.78 -47.98
C ALA A 68 16.71 4.74 -49.47
N ALA A 69 17.06 5.89 -50.07
CA ALA A 69 17.49 5.98 -51.46
C ALA A 69 18.88 5.33 -51.68
N ALA A 70 19.83 5.57 -50.77
CA ALA A 70 21.14 4.93 -50.80
C ALA A 70 21.01 3.40 -50.66
N GLN A 71 20.17 2.93 -49.75
CA GLN A 71 19.90 1.51 -49.54
C GLN A 71 19.24 0.86 -50.76
N THR A 72 18.29 1.55 -51.41
CA THR A 72 17.65 1.08 -52.64
C THR A 72 18.69 0.91 -53.75
N THR A 73 19.55 1.92 -53.95
CA THR A 73 20.62 1.88 -54.96
C THR A 73 21.60 0.72 -54.70
N TYR A 74 22.03 0.56 -53.44
CA TYR A 74 22.90 -0.56 -53.05
C TYR A 74 22.23 -1.92 -53.29
N ASN A 75 20.97 -2.09 -52.90
CA ASN A 75 20.23 -3.34 -53.09
C ASN A 75 20.03 -3.70 -54.57
N ASP A 76 19.76 -2.72 -55.41
CA ASP A 76 19.64 -2.90 -56.87
C ASP A 76 21.00 -3.32 -57.48
N ALA A 77 22.10 -2.70 -57.05
CA ALA A 77 23.45 -3.05 -57.47
C ALA A 77 23.87 -4.45 -56.99
N VAL A 78 23.49 -4.84 -55.76
CA VAL A 78 23.72 -6.20 -55.25
C VAL A 78 22.93 -7.21 -56.06
N SER A 79 21.65 -6.94 -56.33
CA SER A 79 20.76 -7.84 -57.09
C SER A 79 21.19 -8.03 -58.54
N SER A 80 21.81 -7.02 -59.14
CA SER A 80 22.37 -7.06 -60.50
C SER A 80 23.84 -7.52 -60.55
N GLY A 81 24.47 -7.76 -59.40
CA GLY A 81 25.87 -8.18 -59.31
C GLY A 81 26.89 -7.08 -59.64
N THR A 82 26.48 -5.81 -59.61
CA THR A 82 27.33 -4.65 -59.93
C THR A 82 27.72 -3.82 -58.71
N ALA A 83 27.37 -4.25 -57.49
CA ALA A 83 27.69 -3.55 -56.26
C ALA A 83 29.20 -3.28 -56.11
N THR A 84 29.52 -2.06 -55.72
CA THR A 84 30.89 -1.61 -55.46
C THR A 84 31.06 -1.22 -53.99
N PRO A 85 32.31 -1.16 -53.48
CA PRO A 85 32.57 -0.57 -52.17
C PRO A 85 32.06 0.88 -52.02
N GLY A 86 31.93 1.62 -53.14
CA GLY A 86 31.37 2.97 -53.14
C GLY A 86 29.88 3.01 -52.81
N ASP A 87 29.11 2.02 -53.26
CA ASP A 87 27.67 1.94 -53.01
C ASP A 87 27.39 1.65 -51.52
N LEU A 88 28.19 0.76 -50.91
CA LEU A 88 28.12 0.51 -49.46
C LEU A 88 28.59 1.73 -48.65
N ALA A 89 29.64 2.42 -49.10
CA ALA A 89 30.12 3.62 -48.43
C ALA A 89 29.06 4.75 -48.44
N ALA A 90 28.23 4.84 -49.48
CA ALA A 90 27.13 5.80 -49.54
C ALA A 90 26.02 5.49 -48.51
N VAL A 91 25.70 4.21 -48.29
CA VAL A 91 24.74 3.80 -47.24
C VAL A 91 25.29 4.15 -45.85
N VAL A 92 26.56 3.82 -45.59
CA VAL A 92 27.21 4.12 -44.29
C VAL A 92 27.28 5.62 -44.03
N ALA A 93 27.52 6.44 -45.06
CA ALA A 93 27.51 7.90 -44.93
C ALA A 93 26.11 8.41 -44.58
N ALA A 94 25.06 7.97 -45.29
CA ALA A 94 23.69 8.38 -45.01
C ALA A 94 23.19 7.91 -43.63
N GLU A 95 23.65 6.75 -43.15
CA GLU A 95 23.37 6.26 -41.79
C GLU A 95 24.03 7.16 -40.72
N ALA A 96 25.27 7.58 -40.96
CA ALA A 96 25.97 8.51 -40.07
C ALA A 96 25.30 9.90 -40.04
N ASP A 97 24.88 10.41 -41.19
CA ASP A 97 24.19 11.71 -41.30
C ASP A 97 22.82 11.67 -40.60
N LEU A 98 22.06 10.58 -40.76
CA LEU A 98 20.81 10.36 -40.03
C LEU A 98 21.03 10.33 -38.51
N LYS A 99 22.05 9.61 -38.03
CA LYS A 99 22.37 9.55 -36.60
C LYS A 99 22.66 10.92 -36.02
N VAL A 100 23.39 11.77 -36.75
CA VAL A 100 23.68 13.15 -36.35
C VAL A 100 22.40 13.98 -36.30
N ALA A 101 21.48 13.83 -37.27
CA ALA A 101 20.21 14.54 -37.28
C ALA A 101 19.30 14.14 -36.09
N GLU A 102 19.24 12.84 -35.77
CA GLU A 102 18.46 12.32 -34.63
C GLU A 102 19.04 12.80 -33.29
N ASP A 103 20.37 12.83 -33.13
CA ASP A 103 21.03 13.35 -31.94
C ASP A 103 20.78 14.87 -31.76
N ASN A 104 20.80 15.64 -32.85
CA ASN A 104 20.49 17.07 -32.81
C ASN A 104 19.03 17.35 -32.43
N LEU A 105 18.08 16.58 -32.97
CA LEU A 105 16.66 16.69 -32.61
C LEU A 105 16.44 16.33 -31.13
N ALA A 106 17.08 15.27 -30.63
CA ALA A 106 17.02 14.89 -29.22
C ALA A 106 17.63 15.96 -28.28
N GLY A 107 18.69 16.65 -28.71
CA GLY A 107 19.29 17.76 -27.96
C GLY A 107 18.47 19.07 -27.99
N LEU A 108 17.58 19.24 -28.96
CA LEU A 108 16.67 20.38 -29.08
C LEU A 108 15.34 20.14 -28.36
N ALA A 109 14.78 18.94 -28.51
CA ALA A 109 13.53 18.52 -27.91
C ALA A 109 13.79 17.97 -26.49
N GLY A 110 13.89 18.88 -25.52
CA GLY A 110 13.73 18.47 -24.14
C GLY A 110 12.29 18.00 -23.90
N THR A 111 12.10 16.95 -23.12
CA THR A 111 10.77 16.58 -22.60
C THR A 111 10.28 17.68 -21.64
N PRO A 112 9.11 18.30 -21.85
CA PRO A 112 8.53 19.20 -20.86
C PRO A 112 8.32 18.46 -19.54
N GLY A 113 8.60 19.11 -18.42
CA GLY A 113 8.20 18.59 -17.11
C GLY A 113 6.69 18.62 -16.96
N THR A 114 6.16 17.87 -16.01
CA THR A 114 4.77 18.02 -15.59
C THR A 114 4.68 19.07 -14.48
N ASP A 115 3.63 19.88 -14.49
CA ASP A 115 3.31 20.74 -13.35
C ASP A 115 2.88 19.86 -12.16
N SER A 116 3.01 20.39 -10.95
CA SER A 116 2.36 19.80 -9.78
C SER A 116 0.85 19.88 -9.95
N ASP A 117 0.13 18.83 -9.54
CA ASP A 117 -1.32 18.78 -9.53
C ASP A 117 -1.81 18.69 -8.09
N ASP A 118 -2.76 19.55 -7.71
CA ASP A 118 -3.29 19.63 -6.36
C ASP A 118 -4.83 19.73 -6.30
N GLY A 119 -5.40 19.15 -5.25
CA GLY A 119 -6.86 19.04 -5.13
C GLY A 119 -7.33 18.77 -3.70
N ILE A 120 -8.59 19.11 -3.44
CA ILE A 120 -9.29 18.77 -2.19
C ILE A 120 -10.54 17.97 -2.52
N ASP A 121 -10.62 16.77 -1.95
CA ASP A 121 -11.74 15.86 -2.11
C ASP A 121 -12.45 15.61 -0.78
N ILE A 122 -13.71 15.16 -0.87
CA ILE A 122 -14.46 14.71 0.30
C ILE A 122 -14.14 13.23 0.53
N GLU A 123 -13.53 12.94 1.68
CA GLU A 123 -13.27 11.58 2.15
C GLU A 123 -14.45 11.08 2.99
N SER A 124 -14.88 9.85 2.78
CA SER A 124 -15.83 9.18 3.67
C SER A 124 -15.71 7.66 3.62
N ARG A 125 -15.72 7.00 4.78
CA ARG A 125 -15.80 5.55 4.86
C ARG A 125 -16.83 5.09 5.88
N TYR A 126 -17.58 4.07 5.52
CA TYR A 126 -18.36 3.25 6.41
C TYR A 126 -17.78 1.83 6.46
N ARG A 127 -17.54 1.30 7.66
CA ARG A 127 -17.10 -0.08 7.86
C ARG A 127 -17.97 -0.77 8.91
N LEU A 128 -18.52 -1.93 8.54
CA LEU A 128 -19.22 -2.83 9.44
C LEU A 128 -18.53 -4.20 9.44
N ILE A 129 -18.21 -4.69 10.62
CA ILE A 129 -17.67 -6.03 10.87
C ILE A 129 -18.76 -6.84 11.54
N ILE A 130 -18.99 -8.04 11.00
CA ILE A 130 -19.97 -8.99 11.51
C ILE A 130 -19.19 -10.26 11.87
N THR A 131 -19.23 -10.63 13.15
CA THR A 131 -18.64 -11.88 13.63
C THR A 131 -19.72 -12.73 14.25
N ALA A 132 -19.83 -13.98 13.80
CA ALA A 132 -20.74 -14.97 14.36
C ALA A 132 -19.92 -16.09 14.99
N THR A 133 -20.23 -16.47 16.23
CA THR A 133 -19.54 -17.53 16.97
C THR A 133 -20.51 -18.52 17.58
N THR A 134 -20.07 -19.77 17.72
CA THR A 134 -20.78 -20.82 18.45
C THR A 134 -19.76 -21.65 19.22
N GLU A 135 -20.09 -22.03 20.45
CA GLU A 135 -19.24 -22.87 21.29
C GLU A 135 -19.75 -24.31 21.27
N SER A 136 -18.84 -25.26 21.06
CA SER A 136 -19.14 -26.69 21.13
C SER A 136 -19.09 -27.21 22.57
N ASP A 137 -19.75 -28.34 22.82
CA ASP A 137 -19.76 -29.01 24.13
C ASP A 137 -18.37 -29.42 24.65
N VAL A 138 -17.36 -29.48 23.76
CA VAL A 138 -15.97 -29.81 24.09
C VAL A 138 -15.09 -28.58 24.31
N GLY A 139 -15.67 -27.37 24.37
CA GLY A 139 -14.97 -26.12 24.66
C GLY A 139 -14.19 -25.54 23.48
N VAL A 140 -14.53 -25.94 22.24
CA VAL A 140 -14.01 -25.31 21.02
C VAL A 140 -15.01 -24.27 20.53
N THR A 141 -14.56 -23.02 20.34
CA THR A 141 -15.36 -21.96 19.73
C THR A 141 -15.13 -21.95 18.23
N PHE A 142 -16.18 -22.10 17.44
CA PHE A 142 -16.16 -21.92 15.99
C PHE A 142 -16.73 -20.55 15.64
N GLY A 143 -16.22 -19.92 14.58
CA GLY A 143 -16.79 -18.67 14.13
C GLY A 143 -16.51 -18.33 12.67
N ALA A 144 -17.21 -17.30 12.22
CA ALA A 144 -17.01 -16.69 10.92
C ALA A 144 -17.04 -15.16 11.07
N MET A 145 -16.18 -14.48 10.31
CA MET A 145 -16.10 -13.03 10.27
C MET A 145 -16.17 -12.53 8.83
N VAL A 146 -16.98 -11.51 8.61
CA VAL A 146 -17.03 -10.74 7.37
C VAL A 146 -17.00 -9.23 7.66
N ARG A 147 -16.64 -8.46 6.64
CA ARG A 147 -16.61 -7.00 6.65
C ARG A 147 -17.36 -6.46 5.44
N ILE A 148 -18.16 -5.43 5.68
CA ILE A 148 -18.71 -4.54 4.66
C ILE A 148 -17.93 -3.24 4.78
N GLN A 149 -17.40 -2.75 3.67
CA GLN A 149 -16.74 -1.45 3.61
C GLN A 149 -17.24 -0.67 2.40
N GLN A 150 -17.48 0.61 2.61
CA GLN A 150 -17.86 1.55 1.56
C GLN A 150 -17.00 2.81 1.73
N ASN A 151 -16.40 3.28 0.65
CA ASN A 151 -15.63 4.53 0.62
C ASN A 151 -16.35 5.54 -0.29
N GLU A 152 -15.87 6.78 -0.32
CA GLU A 152 -16.13 7.70 -1.42
C GLU A 152 -15.76 7.07 -2.77
N SER A 153 -16.49 7.40 -3.82
CA SER A 153 -16.18 6.96 -5.18
C SER A 153 -16.57 8.04 -6.18
N GLU A 154 -15.70 8.27 -7.15
CA GLU A 154 -15.97 9.08 -8.33
C GLU A 154 -16.41 8.23 -9.55
N ALA A 155 -16.45 6.89 -9.42
CA ALA A 155 -16.76 5.95 -10.50
C ALA A 155 -18.01 5.07 -10.26
N GLU A 156 -18.67 4.64 -11.35
CA GLU A 156 -19.97 3.94 -11.39
C GLU A 156 -20.00 2.47 -10.87
N ALA A 157 -18.90 1.95 -10.33
CA ALA A 157 -18.85 0.58 -9.82
C ALA A 157 -18.17 0.53 -8.45
N ASN A 158 -18.93 0.90 -7.42
CA ASN A 158 -18.55 0.53 -6.06
C ASN A 158 -18.83 -0.96 -5.85
N ASP A 159 -17.76 -1.71 -5.59
CA ASP A 159 -17.83 -3.05 -5.01
C ASP A 159 -18.25 -2.95 -3.53
N ASN A 160 -19.48 -2.51 -3.31
CA ASN A 160 -20.13 -2.32 -1.99
C ASN A 160 -20.55 -3.66 -1.35
N GLY A 161 -19.85 -4.73 -1.69
CA GLY A 161 -20.15 -6.09 -1.29
C GLY A 161 -19.67 -6.43 0.12
N ILE A 162 -20.06 -7.62 0.57
CA ILE A 162 -19.44 -8.27 1.72
C ILE A 162 -18.13 -8.91 1.21
N ASN A 163 -17.05 -8.75 1.96
CA ASN A 163 -15.79 -9.40 1.64
C ASN A 163 -15.86 -10.94 1.81
N ALA A 164 -14.77 -11.62 1.45
CA ALA A 164 -14.67 -13.04 1.72
C ALA A 164 -14.67 -13.31 3.23
N ALA A 165 -15.33 -14.39 3.64
CA ALA A 165 -15.39 -14.78 5.04
C ALA A 165 -14.05 -15.34 5.52
N ARG A 166 -13.71 -15.00 6.76
CA ARG A 166 -12.76 -15.74 7.57
C ARG A 166 -13.52 -16.75 8.40
N PHE A 167 -13.15 -18.02 8.37
CA PHE A 167 -13.64 -19.02 9.30
C PHE A 167 -12.57 -19.35 10.32
N PHE A 168 -12.94 -19.60 11.57
CA PHE A 168 -11.95 -19.92 12.60
C PHE A 168 -12.48 -20.90 13.64
N ALA A 169 -11.54 -21.58 14.29
CA ALA A 169 -11.76 -22.40 15.48
C ALA A 169 -10.75 -22.03 16.56
N ARG A 170 -11.22 -21.87 17.80
CA ARG A 170 -10.41 -21.54 18.99
C ARG A 170 -10.51 -22.62 20.04
N ALA A 171 -9.37 -23.03 20.57
CA ALA A 171 -9.27 -23.97 21.67
C ALA A 171 -8.14 -23.53 22.63
N GLY A 172 -8.51 -23.04 23.81
CA GLY A 172 -7.55 -22.43 24.74
C GLY A 172 -6.83 -21.25 24.08
N ASN A 173 -5.50 -21.31 24.02
CA ASN A 173 -4.67 -20.25 23.42
C ASN A 173 -4.40 -20.46 21.93
N LEU A 174 -4.97 -21.49 21.30
CA LEU A 174 -4.79 -21.80 19.89
C LEU A 174 -5.99 -21.30 19.09
N GLU A 175 -5.73 -20.60 17.99
CA GLU A 175 -6.71 -20.27 16.95
C GLU A 175 -6.20 -20.78 15.60
N VAL A 176 -7.07 -21.45 14.85
CA VAL A 176 -6.82 -21.82 13.45
C VAL A 176 -7.86 -21.12 12.59
N GLY A 177 -7.40 -20.37 11.59
CA GLY A 177 -8.23 -19.62 10.65
C GLY A 177 -8.06 -20.11 9.22
N VAL A 178 -9.10 -19.98 8.40
CA VAL A 178 -9.07 -20.26 6.95
C VAL A 178 -9.89 -19.26 6.15
N GLY A 179 -9.57 -19.11 4.87
CA GLY A 179 -10.22 -18.18 3.94
C GLY A 179 -9.52 -16.83 3.97
N ASN A 180 -10.28 -15.76 4.23
CA ASN A 180 -9.76 -14.40 4.35
C ASN A 180 -9.10 -14.19 5.72
N ILE A 181 -7.90 -14.76 5.90
CA ILE A 181 -7.19 -14.81 7.18
C ILE A 181 -6.66 -13.45 7.63
N PHE A 182 -6.18 -13.39 8.87
CA PHE A 182 -5.19 -12.38 9.25
C PHE A 182 -3.82 -12.88 8.78
N GLY A 183 -3.15 -12.16 7.89
CA GLY A 183 -1.83 -12.58 7.45
C GLY A 183 -0.81 -12.45 8.58
N ALA A 184 0.15 -13.37 8.64
CA ALA A 184 1.09 -13.38 9.76
C ALA A 184 1.90 -12.08 9.86
N LEU A 185 2.41 -11.58 8.73
CA LEU A 185 3.16 -10.32 8.70
C LEU A 185 2.26 -9.11 8.98
N GLU A 186 1.05 -9.04 8.41
CA GLU A 186 0.06 -7.96 8.67
C GLU A 186 -0.26 -7.81 10.17
N TYR A 187 -0.48 -8.95 10.85
CA TYR A 187 -0.88 -8.97 12.26
C TYR A 187 0.30 -8.98 13.24
N MET A 188 1.52 -8.83 12.75
CA MET A 188 2.71 -8.71 13.58
C MET A 188 2.68 -7.39 14.37
N SER A 189 3.02 -7.43 15.67
CA SER A 189 3.17 -6.20 16.46
C SER A 189 4.22 -5.31 15.80
N GLY A 190 3.98 -4.00 15.80
CA GLY A 190 4.90 -3.03 15.21
C GLY A 190 4.62 -2.63 13.77
N GLN A 191 3.71 -3.28 13.05
CA GLN A 191 3.33 -2.84 11.70
C GLN A 191 2.41 -1.60 11.71
N TYR A 192 1.46 -1.54 12.64
CA TYR A 192 0.47 -0.45 12.74
C TYR A 192 0.53 0.23 14.12
N VAL A 193 1.70 0.78 14.49
CA VAL A 193 1.93 1.40 15.81
C VAL A 193 1.13 2.68 16.01
N ILE A 194 0.94 3.43 14.94
CA ILE A 194 0.19 4.69 14.87
C ILE A 194 -0.94 4.55 13.84
N ASP A 195 -1.89 5.49 13.87
CA ASP A 195 -3.04 5.54 12.96
C ASP A 195 -3.19 6.98 12.45
N LEU A 196 -2.28 7.34 11.53
CA LEU A 196 -2.02 8.73 11.18
C LEU A 196 -3.23 9.42 10.52
N GLY A 197 -3.68 10.51 11.13
CA GLY A 197 -4.73 11.37 10.62
C GLY A 197 -6.10 10.69 10.57
N LEU A 198 -6.94 11.13 9.63
CA LEU A 198 -8.26 10.54 9.41
C LEU A 198 -8.18 9.25 8.58
N THR A 199 -7.28 9.24 7.61
CA THR A 199 -7.26 8.24 6.52
C THR A 199 -6.21 7.14 6.70
N GLY A 200 -5.19 7.40 7.50
CA GLY A 200 -3.92 6.67 7.53
C GLY A 200 -2.84 7.34 6.68
N LEU A 201 -3.16 8.37 5.88
CA LEU A 201 -2.23 9.17 5.07
C LEU A 201 -1.14 8.33 4.37
N GLY A 202 -1.58 7.31 3.61
CA GLY A 202 -0.69 6.46 2.81
C GLY A 202 -0.08 5.24 3.51
N TYR A 203 -0.20 5.12 4.85
CA TYR A 203 0.30 3.97 5.62
C TYR A 203 1.80 3.69 5.47
N GLU A 204 2.60 4.69 5.11
CA GLU A 204 4.05 4.53 4.92
C GLU A 204 4.85 4.34 6.23
N TYR A 205 4.15 4.33 7.36
CA TYR A 205 4.61 3.87 8.66
C TYR A 205 4.51 2.34 8.85
N VAL A 206 4.18 1.59 7.79
CA VAL A 206 4.14 0.12 7.77
C VAL A 206 5.39 -0.41 7.06
N ALA A 207 6.28 -1.11 7.78
CA ALA A 207 7.59 -1.47 7.25
C ALA A 207 7.52 -2.52 6.12
N TYR A 208 6.69 -3.56 6.28
CA TYR A 208 6.58 -4.66 5.30
C TYR A 208 5.86 -4.30 4.00
N ASP A 209 5.49 -3.02 3.83
CA ASP A 209 4.84 -2.49 2.62
C ASP A 209 3.60 -3.26 2.12
N VAL A 210 2.96 -4.01 3.01
CA VAL A 210 1.79 -4.84 2.67
C VAL A 210 2.12 -6.01 1.71
N ASN A 211 3.40 -6.37 1.58
CA ASN A 211 3.91 -7.42 0.70
C ASN A 211 3.89 -8.81 1.36
N GLY A 212 2.75 -9.17 1.94
CA GLY A 212 2.46 -10.48 2.53
C GLY A 212 0.97 -10.80 2.50
N ASP A 213 0.55 -11.91 3.09
CA ASP A 213 -0.88 -12.16 3.29
C ASP A 213 -1.50 -11.03 4.15
N TYR A 214 -2.77 -10.70 3.89
CA TYR A 214 -3.51 -9.70 4.67
C TYR A 214 -5.02 -9.93 4.60
N TYR A 215 -5.75 -9.37 5.56
CA TYR A 215 -7.22 -9.41 5.58
C TYR A 215 -7.82 -8.45 4.56
N SER A 216 -8.31 -8.99 3.45
CA SER A 216 -8.86 -8.18 2.36
C SER A 216 -10.23 -7.61 2.72
N SER A 217 -10.44 -6.33 2.39
CA SER A 217 -11.75 -5.66 2.47
C SER A 217 -12.45 -5.54 1.09
N GLY A 218 -11.85 -6.08 0.03
CA GLY A 218 -12.47 -6.16 -1.31
C GLY A 218 -13.58 -7.21 -1.35
N SER A 219 -14.25 -7.39 -2.51
CA SER A 219 -15.28 -8.43 -2.64
C SER A 219 -14.79 -9.83 -2.32
N ALA A 220 -15.75 -10.74 -2.13
CA ALA A 220 -15.51 -12.15 -1.88
C ALA A 220 -14.56 -12.86 -2.86
N GLY A 221 -14.37 -12.36 -4.09
CA GLY A 221 -13.42 -12.91 -5.05
C GLY A 221 -11.98 -12.40 -4.93
N SER A 222 -11.75 -11.37 -4.12
CA SER A 222 -10.47 -10.64 -4.03
C SER A 222 -9.61 -11.07 -2.84
N ALA A 223 -10.09 -11.93 -1.96
CA ALA A 223 -9.30 -12.41 -0.82
C ALA A 223 -8.56 -13.71 -1.18
N PRO A 224 -7.28 -13.84 -0.79
CA PRO A 224 -6.59 -15.13 -0.88
C PRO A 224 -7.33 -16.18 -0.07
N ASN A 225 -7.42 -17.40 -0.59
CA ASN A 225 -7.86 -18.53 0.21
C ASN A 225 -6.63 -19.08 0.94
N ALA A 226 -6.52 -18.77 2.22
CA ALA A 226 -5.32 -19.05 3.00
C ALA A 226 -5.66 -19.81 4.29
N VAL A 227 -4.62 -20.26 4.99
CA VAL A 227 -4.70 -20.87 6.33
C VAL A 227 -3.80 -20.10 7.29
N GLU A 228 -4.22 -19.98 8.54
CA GLU A 228 -3.40 -19.41 9.60
C GLU A 228 -3.51 -20.19 10.90
N VAL A 229 -2.47 -20.05 11.72
CA VAL A 229 -2.41 -20.56 13.08
C VAL A 229 -1.87 -19.46 13.99
N ILE A 230 -2.63 -19.09 15.01
CA ILE A 230 -2.22 -18.14 16.04
C ILE A 230 -2.14 -18.89 17.38
N TYR A 231 -1.05 -18.70 18.11
CA TYR A 231 -0.85 -19.34 19.40
C TYR A 231 -0.11 -18.44 20.39
N SER A 232 -0.59 -18.34 21.62
CA SER A 232 0.09 -17.60 22.69
C SER A 232 0.44 -18.48 23.88
N MET A 233 1.64 -18.30 24.43
CA MET A 233 2.09 -18.97 25.66
C MET A 233 2.87 -18.02 26.56
N GLY A 234 2.25 -17.64 27.69
CA GLY A 234 2.83 -16.64 28.59
C GLY A 234 3.09 -15.33 27.84
N ASP A 235 4.34 -14.89 27.87
CA ASP A 235 4.83 -13.66 27.24
C ASP A 235 5.11 -13.82 25.73
N PHE A 236 4.98 -15.04 25.19
CA PHE A 236 5.21 -15.31 23.77
C PHE A 236 3.91 -15.39 22.98
N ALA A 237 3.93 -14.89 21.75
CA ALA A 237 2.90 -15.10 20.74
C ALA A 237 3.52 -15.54 19.41
N PHE A 238 2.84 -16.42 18.70
CA PHE A 238 3.24 -16.97 17.41
C PHE A 238 2.08 -16.85 16.44
N HIS A 239 2.40 -16.57 15.18
CA HIS A 239 1.43 -16.53 14.09
C HIS A 239 2.09 -17.11 12.84
N ALA A 240 1.48 -18.11 12.22
CA ALA A 240 1.91 -18.61 10.93
C ALA A 240 0.76 -18.50 9.94
N SER A 241 1.07 -18.18 8.68
CA SER A 241 0.09 -18.19 7.58
C SER A 241 0.67 -18.85 6.33
N ALA A 242 -0.21 -19.39 5.49
CA ALA A 242 0.16 -19.87 4.17
C ALA A 242 -0.98 -19.67 3.17
N SER A 243 -0.64 -19.30 1.94
CA SER A 243 -1.60 -19.11 0.87
C SER A 243 -1.02 -19.50 -0.49
N ASP A 244 -1.88 -19.77 -1.46
CA ASP A 244 -1.46 -20.04 -2.85
C ASP A 244 -1.10 -18.75 -3.62
N VAL A 245 -1.25 -17.57 -3.00
CA VAL A 245 -0.80 -16.31 -3.60
C VAL A 245 0.72 -16.27 -3.50
N ASN A 246 1.39 -16.33 -4.66
CA ASN A 246 2.85 -16.39 -4.76
C ASN A 246 3.48 -17.51 -3.88
N ASP A 247 2.75 -18.60 -3.62
CA ASP A 247 3.13 -19.67 -2.67
C ASP A 247 3.61 -19.17 -1.29
N ARG A 248 3.03 -18.06 -0.80
CA ARG A 248 3.44 -17.40 0.44
C ARG A 248 3.34 -18.33 1.65
N ARG A 249 4.39 -18.40 2.44
CA ARG A 249 4.43 -19.03 3.77
C ARG A 249 5.12 -18.11 4.74
N ALA A 250 4.42 -17.66 5.78
CA ALA A 250 4.95 -16.73 6.75
C ALA A 250 4.89 -17.28 8.18
N ILE A 251 5.86 -16.88 9.01
CA ILE A 251 5.87 -17.14 10.44
C ILE A 251 6.35 -15.90 11.19
N VAL A 252 5.68 -15.60 12.30
CA VAL A 252 5.98 -14.53 13.22
C VAL A 252 6.11 -15.09 14.62
N ALA A 253 7.13 -14.63 15.33
CA ALA A 253 7.31 -14.85 16.76
C ALA A 253 7.44 -13.50 17.47
N GLN A 254 6.76 -13.38 18.61
CA GLN A 254 6.68 -12.14 19.39
C GLN A 254 6.94 -12.45 20.86
N TYR A 255 7.61 -11.53 21.55
CA TYR A 255 7.88 -11.61 22.97
C TYR A 255 7.61 -10.26 23.63
N THR A 256 6.74 -10.26 24.64
CA THR A 256 6.40 -9.06 25.42
C THR A 256 7.01 -9.15 26.81
N ALA A 257 7.86 -8.19 27.14
CA ALA A 257 8.43 -8.05 28.48
C ALA A 257 8.13 -6.66 29.04
N SER A 258 7.32 -6.60 30.09
CA SER A 258 6.82 -5.34 30.65
C SER A 258 6.09 -4.53 29.56
N ASP A 259 6.47 -3.27 29.35
CA ASP A 259 5.86 -2.38 28.35
C ASP A 259 6.52 -2.47 26.96
N TRP A 260 7.33 -3.50 26.69
CA TRP A 260 8.07 -3.67 25.44
C TRP A 260 7.70 -4.98 24.74
N THR A 261 7.43 -4.90 23.45
CA THR A 261 7.21 -6.06 22.57
C THR A 261 8.25 -6.07 21.47
N PHE A 262 8.89 -7.23 21.30
CA PHE A 262 9.81 -7.53 20.21
C PHE A 262 9.14 -8.54 19.29
N ALA A 263 9.19 -8.30 17.98
CA ALA A 263 8.63 -9.24 17.01
C ALA A 263 9.59 -9.45 15.83
N LEU A 264 9.61 -10.68 15.32
CA LEU A 264 10.35 -11.09 14.13
C LEU A 264 9.42 -11.92 13.26
N GLY A 265 9.32 -11.54 11.99
CA GLY A 265 8.57 -12.22 10.96
C GLY A 265 9.48 -12.64 9.82
N TRP A 266 9.22 -13.79 9.24
CA TRP A 266 9.87 -14.31 8.04
C TRP A 266 8.80 -14.83 7.09
N GLN A 267 9.02 -14.67 5.79
CA GLN A 267 8.16 -15.19 4.73
C GLN A 267 8.99 -15.76 3.58
N ASP A 268 8.51 -16.87 3.02
CA ASP A 268 8.96 -17.48 1.76
C ASP A 268 7.89 -17.25 0.70
N SER A 269 8.30 -16.91 -0.52
CA SER A 269 7.41 -16.64 -1.65
C SER A 269 8.12 -16.80 -3.00
N ASP A 270 7.35 -17.05 -4.06
CA ASP A 270 7.77 -17.07 -5.46
C ASP A 270 7.85 -15.68 -6.12
N LEU A 271 7.43 -14.60 -5.42
CA LEU A 271 7.49 -13.23 -5.95
C LEU A 271 8.68 -12.47 -5.33
N ASP A 272 9.60 -12.01 -6.17
CA ASP A 272 10.83 -11.35 -5.73
C ASP A 272 10.60 -10.02 -4.98
N SER A 273 9.42 -9.40 -5.09
CA SER A 273 9.04 -8.17 -4.39
C SER A 273 8.34 -8.43 -3.04
N ASP A 274 8.09 -9.69 -2.68
CA ASP A 274 7.43 -10.02 -1.42
C ASP A 274 8.37 -9.82 -0.22
N THR A 275 7.82 -9.41 0.92
CA THR A 275 8.62 -9.27 2.14
C THR A 275 9.23 -10.61 2.52
N GLU A 276 10.54 -10.65 2.74
CA GLU A 276 11.26 -11.85 3.14
C GLU A 276 11.45 -11.91 4.66
N LEU A 277 11.75 -10.76 5.27
CA LEU A 277 12.01 -10.63 6.71
C LEU A 277 11.47 -9.31 7.23
N THR A 278 10.94 -9.29 8.45
CA THR A 278 10.55 -8.06 9.14
C THR A 278 10.81 -8.17 10.63
N ALA A 279 11.24 -7.08 11.26
CA ALA A 279 11.50 -7.01 12.69
C ALA A 279 10.91 -5.73 13.27
N SER A 280 10.45 -5.79 14.52
CA SER A 280 9.97 -4.60 15.21
C SER A 280 10.29 -4.64 16.71
N VAL A 281 10.41 -3.43 17.27
CA VAL A 281 10.39 -3.19 18.70
C VAL A 281 9.46 -2.03 18.98
N VAL A 282 8.46 -2.28 19.83
CA VAL A 282 7.50 -1.27 20.25
C VAL A 282 7.41 -1.24 21.75
N GLY A 283 7.21 -0.07 22.32
CA GLY A 283 6.99 0.04 23.75
C GLY A 283 6.81 1.45 24.23
N SER A 284 6.69 1.60 25.55
CA SER A 284 6.49 2.89 26.18
C SER A 284 7.74 3.40 26.88
N LEU A 285 8.05 4.68 26.66
CA LEU A 285 9.02 5.46 27.43
C LEU A 285 8.35 6.19 28.61
N GLY A 286 7.06 5.95 28.84
CA GLY A 286 6.24 6.60 29.86
C GLY A 286 5.74 8.00 29.47
N ILE A 287 6.57 8.78 28.76
CA ILE A 287 6.16 10.08 28.19
C ILE A 287 5.68 9.99 26.74
N ALA A 288 6.00 8.89 26.08
CA ALA A 288 5.71 8.64 24.67
C ALA A 288 5.69 7.13 24.46
N ASP A 289 4.81 6.67 23.57
CA ASP A 289 4.92 5.35 22.98
C ASP A 289 5.77 5.46 21.73
N VAL A 290 6.67 4.51 21.52
CA VAL A 290 7.65 4.51 20.44
C VAL A 290 7.67 3.16 19.73
N GLY A 291 7.89 3.20 18.43
CA GLY A 291 8.04 2.00 17.62
C GLY A 291 9.19 2.16 16.63
N PHE A 292 9.98 1.11 16.50
CA PHE A 292 10.88 0.94 15.38
C PHE A 292 10.51 -0.35 14.65
N ALA A 293 10.41 -0.29 13.34
CA ALA A 293 10.18 -1.44 12.48
C ALA A 293 11.14 -1.40 11.28
N TRP A 294 11.52 -2.59 10.82
CA TRP A 294 12.30 -2.79 9.62
C TRP A 294 11.72 -3.96 8.82
N ALA A 295 11.83 -3.92 7.51
CA ALA A 295 11.53 -5.04 6.64
C ALA A 295 12.46 -5.08 5.43
N ASP A 296 12.83 -6.28 5.03
CA ASP A 296 13.43 -6.60 3.74
C ASP A 296 12.26 -6.92 2.79
N ASN A 297 11.99 -6.02 1.84
CA ASN A 297 10.89 -6.17 0.88
C ASN A 297 11.39 -6.71 -0.48
N GLY A 298 12.46 -7.50 -0.47
CA GLY A 298 12.98 -8.14 -1.67
C GLY A 298 13.46 -7.10 -2.70
N THR A 299 12.95 -7.15 -3.92
CA THR A 299 13.31 -6.18 -4.97
C THR A 299 12.82 -4.77 -4.73
N GLU A 300 11.91 -4.54 -3.76
CA GLU A 300 11.46 -3.19 -3.37
C GLU A 300 12.40 -2.53 -2.34
N GLY A 301 13.43 -3.25 -1.88
CA GLY A 301 14.44 -2.74 -0.96
C GLY A 301 14.07 -2.85 0.52
N ASP A 302 14.99 -2.42 1.37
CA ASP A 302 14.84 -2.41 2.82
C ASP A 302 14.07 -1.18 3.26
N ARG A 303 13.03 -1.34 4.08
CA ARG A 303 12.29 -0.24 4.68
C ARG A 303 12.53 -0.13 6.18
N TYR A 304 12.77 1.09 6.64
CA TYR A 304 12.98 1.43 8.04
C TYR A 304 11.92 2.43 8.49
N VAL A 305 11.24 2.18 9.60
CA VAL A 305 10.23 3.07 10.17
C VAL A 305 10.55 3.38 11.62
N LEU A 306 10.54 4.65 11.98
CA LEU A 306 10.49 5.13 13.36
C LEU A 306 9.17 5.87 13.57
N SER A 307 8.40 5.48 14.57
CA SER A 307 7.12 6.08 14.93
C SER A 307 7.05 6.45 16.41
N GLY A 308 6.19 7.41 16.73
CA GLY A 308 5.94 7.79 18.11
C GLY A 308 4.57 8.44 18.30
N ARG A 309 4.04 8.29 19.51
CA ARG A 309 2.78 8.87 19.96
C ARG A 309 2.99 9.54 21.32
N VAL A 310 2.47 10.76 21.47
CA VAL A 310 2.55 11.53 22.71
C VAL A 310 1.17 12.07 23.07
N GLU A 311 0.77 11.87 24.32
CA GLU A 311 -0.40 12.55 24.89
C GLU A 311 -0.06 14.00 25.21
N VAL A 312 -0.68 14.95 24.51
CA VAL A 312 -0.50 16.40 24.74
C VAL A 312 -1.60 16.99 25.65
N GLY A 313 -2.64 16.22 25.94
CA GLY A 313 -3.69 16.56 26.89
C GLY A 313 -4.67 15.41 27.12
N ALA A 314 -5.60 15.57 28.06
CA ALA A 314 -6.52 14.49 28.48
C ALA A 314 -7.43 13.93 27.38
N SER A 315 -7.55 14.64 26.25
CA SER A 315 -8.34 14.22 25.10
C SER A 315 -7.56 14.32 23.80
N THR A 316 -6.24 14.56 23.82
CA THR A 316 -5.47 14.81 22.60
C THR A 316 -4.13 14.12 22.63
N ASP A 317 -3.89 13.37 21.57
CA ASP A 317 -2.60 12.81 21.23
C ASP A 317 -2.11 13.36 19.89
N VAL A 318 -0.80 13.30 19.72
CA VAL A 318 -0.06 13.61 18.51
C VAL A 318 0.76 12.38 18.16
N GLU A 319 0.63 11.91 16.93
CA GLU A 319 1.39 10.80 16.39
C GLU A 319 2.27 11.30 15.23
N GLY A 320 3.37 10.61 15.00
CA GLY A 320 4.21 10.90 13.85
C GLY A 320 5.16 9.77 13.52
N TYR A 321 5.67 9.81 12.30
CA TYR A 321 6.63 8.84 11.80
C TYR A 321 7.64 9.47 10.86
N ILE A 322 8.76 8.76 10.69
CA ILE A 322 9.69 8.90 9.59
C ILE A 322 9.97 7.50 9.04
N THR A 323 10.03 7.38 7.72
CA THR A 323 10.31 6.15 6.99
C THR A 323 11.40 6.40 5.96
N TYR A 324 12.23 5.40 5.71
CA TYR A 324 13.31 5.45 4.72
C TYR A 324 13.38 4.11 3.99
N VAL A 325 13.59 4.16 2.68
CA VAL A 325 13.81 2.98 1.85
C VAL A 325 15.25 2.98 1.33
N ASP A 326 15.94 1.85 1.50
CA ASP A 326 17.30 1.60 1.01
C ASP A 326 17.27 0.50 -0.06
N GLY A 327 17.77 0.81 -1.26
CA GLY A 327 17.66 -0.07 -2.42
C GLY A 327 16.29 -0.01 -3.11
N GLY A 328 16.04 -0.95 -4.02
CA GLY A 328 14.84 -1.01 -4.85
C GLY A 328 14.98 -0.36 -6.23
N ASP A 329 13.88 -0.35 -6.99
CA ASP A 329 13.78 0.28 -8.31
C ASP A 329 13.50 1.80 -8.23
N ASP A 330 13.03 2.29 -7.08
CA ASP A 330 12.78 3.70 -6.80
C ASP A 330 14.02 4.40 -6.19
N PRO A 331 14.15 5.73 -6.36
CA PRO A 331 15.20 6.48 -5.67
C PRO A 331 15.05 6.35 -4.13
N GLU A 332 16.18 6.30 -3.43
CA GLU A 332 16.23 6.36 -1.96
C GLU A 332 15.51 7.62 -1.46
N ASP A 333 14.29 7.44 -0.95
CA ASP A 333 13.44 8.53 -0.50
C ASP A 333 13.04 8.39 0.98
N THR A 334 12.69 9.53 1.58
CA THR A 334 12.27 9.62 2.98
C THR A 334 10.84 10.12 3.07
N GLY A 335 9.95 9.29 3.61
CA GLY A 335 8.59 9.68 3.95
C GLY A 335 8.50 10.11 5.41
N TYR A 336 7.58 11.02 5.72
CA TYR A 336 7.33 11.44 7.10
C TYR A 336 5.95 12.05 7.24
N GLY A 337 5.37 11.95 8.44
CA GLY A 337 4.07 12.52 8.73
C GLY A 337 3.84 12.79 10.20
N ILE A 338 2.88 13.67 10.47
CA ILE A 338 2.45 14.05 11.81
C ILE A 338 0.94 14.31 11.82
N ASP A 339 0.30 14.02 12.94
CA ASP A 339 -1.14 14.21 13.11
C ASP A 339 -1.52 14.81 14.47
N PHE A 340 -2.83 14.93 14.66
CA PHE A 340 -3.43 14.95 15.99
C PHE A 340 -4.74 14.17 15.98
N ASN A 341 -5.06 13.58 17.14
CA ASN A 341 -6.35 12.96 17.42
C ASN A 341 -6.98 13.61 18.64
N HIS A 342 -8.15 14.22 18.49
CA HIS A 342 -8.89 14.85 19.58
C HIS A 342 -10.18 14.09 19.90
N SER A 343 -10.24 13.42 21.05
CA SER A 343 -11.41 12.68 21.52
C SER A 343 -12.56 13.61 21.90
N LEU A 344 -13.73 13.35 21.33
CA LEU A 344 -15.00 14.00 21.68
C LEU A 344 -15.81 13.19 22.72
N GLY A 345 -15.27 12.04 23.15
CA GLY A 345 -15.98 11.06 23.96
C GLY A 345 -16.98 10.23 23.17
N GLY A 346 -17.53 9.20 23.80
CA GLY A 346 -18.57 8.36 23.20
C GLY A 346 -18.14 7.60 21.93
N GLY A 347 -16.83 7.41 21.73
CA GLY A 347 -16.28 6.73 20.56
C GLY A 347 -16.06 7.64 19.34
N ALA A 348 -16.27 8.96 19.46
CA ALA A 348 -16.04 9.94 18.39
C ALA A 348 -14.74 10.75 18.62
N SER A 349 -14.08 11.14 17.54
CA SER A 349 -12.87 11.97 17.55
C SER A 349 -12.77 12.86 16.31
N ILE A 350 -12.21 14.05 16.47
CA ILE A 350 -11.68 14.86 15.36
C ILE A 350 -10.26 14.39 15.10
N ARG A 351 -9.93 14.14 13.83
CA ARG A 351 -8.61 13.67 13.42
C ARG A 351 -8.14 14.44 12.20
N GLY A 352 -6.86 14.75 12.16
CA GLY A 352 -6.25 15.33 10.97
C GLY A 352 -4.73 15.25 11.05
N GLY A 353 -4.10 15.16 9.89
CA GLY A 353 -2.66 15.09 9.78
C GLY A 353 -2.15 15.54 8.42
N VAL A 354 -0.83 15.52 8.28
CA VAL A 354 -0.13 15.77 7.03
C VAL A 354 1.04 14.80 6.91
N ALA A 355 1.29 14.32 5.70
CA ALA A 355 2.45 13.50 5.39
C ALA A 355 3.04 13.91 4.03
N GLN A 356 4.37 13.87 3.94
CA GLN A 356 5.07 13.73 2.68
C GLN A 356 5.37 12.25 2.49
N ARG A 357 4.91 11.71 1.37
CA ARG A 357 5.13 10.31 0.99
C ARG A 357 6.51 10.08 0.41
N LEU A 358 6.93 8.82 0.32
CA LEU A 358 8.19 8.40 -0.29
C LEU A 358 8.32 8.97 -1.71
N ASN A 359 7.23 8.96 -2.48
CA ASN A 359 7.21 9.54 -3.84
C ASN A 359 7.06 11.08 -3.88
N ASP A 360 7.42 11.78 -2.80
CA ASP A 360 7.29 13.23 -2.60
C ASP A 360 5.86 13.81 -2.69
N THR A 361 4.82 12.98 -2.74
CA THR A 361 3.44 13.48 -2.73
C THR A 361 3.08 13.99 -1.34
N ILE A 362 2.57 15.22 -1.26
CA ILE A 362 2.06 15.78 0.00
C ILE A 362 0.57 15.43 0.11
N ILE A 363 0.18 14.87 1.24
CA ILE A 363 -1.21 14.57 1.57
C ILE A 363 -1.56 15.10 2.95
N ALA A 364 -2.75 15.65 3.10
CA ALA A 364 -3.26 16.12 4.38
C ALA A 364 -4.74 15.81 4.51
N ASP A 365 -5.22 15.54 5.73
CA ASP A 365 -6.64 15.29 5.96
C ASP A 365 -7.15 15.95 7.24
N LEU A 366 -8.46 16.15 7.30
CA LEU A 366 -9.16 16.59 8.50
C LEU A 366 -10.61 16.11 8.47
N GLY A 367 -11.06 15.51 9.56
CA GLY A 367 -12.45 15.10 9.69
C GLY A 367 -12.80 14.48 11.03
N VAL A 368 -13.88 13.69 11.00
CA VAL A 368 -14.43 13.01 12.17
C VAL A 368 -14.43 11.52 11.93
N ARG A 369 -14.01 10.77 12.95
CA ARG A 369 -14.18 9.31 13.03
C ARG A 369 -15.02 8.96 14.25
N PHE A 370 -15.91 7.98 14.11
CA PHE A 370 -16.75 7.48 15.19
C PHE A 370 -16.91 5.97 15.11
N ASN A 371 -16.81 5.30 16.26
CA ASN A 371 -16.93 3.83 16.37
C ASN A 371 -18.35 3.44 16.83
N PHE A 372 -18.82 2.26 16.43
CA PHE A 372 -20.13 1.71 16.83
C PHE A 372 -20.11 0.19 16.97
#